data_AF-A0A1G3Z9N1-F1
#
_entry.id   AF-A0A1G3Z9N1-F1
#
_cell.length_a   1.000
_cell.length_b   1.000
_cell.length_c   1.000
_cell.angle_alpha   90.00
_cell.angle_beta   90.00
_cell.angle_gamma   90.00
#
_symmetry.space_group_name_H-M   'P 1'
#
loop_
_entity.id
_entity.type
_entity.pdbx_description
1 polymer ?
#
loop_
_entity_poly.entity_id
_entity_poly.type
_entity_poly.pdbx_seq_one_letter_code
_entity_poly.pdbx_strand_id
1 'polypeptide(L)'
;MQQQNSPKKTLVIDLDNTITIDDARPYSEKLPNTAVIEKMRLYKEKGYNIVIYTARRMRTFNNDEASIVANIADVTLQWLRKHNVPFDGLKFGKPYAENAFYVDDRCIRPNEFLELSEAAIFNLFDANSEDLCKMP
;
A
#
# COMPACT_ATOMS: atom_id res chain seq x y z
N MET A 1 19.25 28.37 -13.42
CA MET A 1 19.22 27.51 -12.21
C MET A 1 18.52 26.23 -12.60
N GLN A 2 19.26 25.12 -12.77
CA GLN A 2 18.64 23.83 -13.03
C GLN A 2 18.15 23.29 -11.67
N GLN A 3 16.83 23.20 -11.47
CA GLN A 3 16.30 22.40 -10.38
C GLN A 3 16.63 20.94 -10.70
N GLN A 4 17.51 20.34 -9.90
CA GLN A 4 17.69 18.90 -9.92
C GLN A 4 16.39 18.27 -9.41
N ASN A 5 15.59 17.71 -10.31
CA ASN A 5 14.44 16.89 -9.95
C ASN A 5 14.98 15.55 -9.42
N SER A 6 15.21 15.46 -8.11
CA SER A 6 15.35 14.17 -7.45
C SER A 6 14.10 13.33 -7.76
N PRO A 7 14.24 12.04 -8.14
CA PRO A 7 13.09 11.20 -8.43
C PRO A 7 12.16 11.14 -7.22
N LYS A 8 10.87 11.41 -7.44
CA LYS A 8 9.86 11.44 -6.37
C LYS A 8 9.75 10.04 -5.76
N LYS A 9 10.07 9.91 -4.47
CA LYS A 9 9.92 8.65 -3.72
C LYS A 9 8.47 8.19 -3.74
N THR A 10 8.21 6.89 -3.92
CA THR A 10 6.86 6.34 -3.97
C THR A 10 6.64 5.34 -2.84
N LEU A 11 5.59 5.54 -2.05
CA LEU A 11 5.04 4.57 -1.12
C LEU A 11 3.93 3.81 -1.83
N VAL A 12 4.14 2.52 -2.10
CA VAL A 12 3.09 1.62 -2.57
C VAL A 12 2.52 0.91 -1.34
N ILE A 13 1.22 1.00 -1.14
CA ILE A 13 0.59 0.49 0.09
C ILE A 13 -0.68 -0.31 -0.24
N ASP A 14 -0.87 -1.42 0.47
CA ASP A 14 -2.07 -2.24 0.36
C ASP A 14 -3.27 -1.57 1.04
N LEU A 15 -4.48 -1.98 0.66
CA LEU A 15 -5.73 -1.43 1.17
C LEU A 15 -6.33 -2.32 2.26
N ASP A 16 -6.82 -3.49 1.87
CA ASP A 16 -7.49 -4.42 2.77
C ASP A 16 -6.46 -4.99 3.77
N ASN A 17 -6.82 -5.02 5.05
CA ASN A 17 -5.99 -5.48 6.18
C ASN A 17 -4.66 -4.71 6.38
N THR A 18 -4.54 -3.53 5.76
CA THR A 18 -3.42 -2.59 5.95
C THR A 18 -3.96 -1.21 6.31
N ILE A 19 -4.64 -0.55 5.37
CA ILE A 19 -5.32 0.75 5.61
C ILE A 19 -6.69 0.52 6.26
N THR A 20 -7.36 -0.58 5.91
CA THR A 20 -8.60 -1.00 6.59
C THR A 20 -8.29 -2.02 7.67
N ILE A 21 -9.09 -2.04 8.73
CA ILE A 21 -9.13 -3.15 9.70
C ILE A 21 -10.07 -4.22 9.14
N ASP A 22 -9.67 -5.49 9.22
CA ASP A 22 -10.59 -6.59 8.85
C ASP A 22 -11.65 -6.77 9.92
N ASP A 23 -12.90 -6.78 9.48
CA ASP A 23 -14.03 -7.19 10.28
C ASP A 23 -15.19 -7.64 9.38
N ALA A 24 -16.28 -8.08 10.00
CA ALA A 24 -17.46 -8.58 9.30
C ALA A 24 -18.33 -7.48 8.67
N ARG A 25 -17.95 -6.19 8.76
CA ARG A 25 -18.80 -5.09 8.28
C ARG A 25 -18.81 -5.02 6.75
N PRO A 26 -19.87 -4.48 6.16
CA PRO A 26 -19.82 -4.07 4.77
C PRO A 26 -18.68 -3.06 4.57
N TYR A 27 -18.10 -3.05 3.37
CA TYR A 27 -16.88 -2.26 3.14
C TYR A 27 -17.02 -0.77 3.42
N SER A 28 -18.17 -0.17 3.10
CA SER A 28 -18.49 1.24 3.40
C SER A 28 -18.40 1.60 4.89
N GLU A 29 -18.44 0.58 5.76
CA GLU A 29 -18.42 0.69 7.22
C GLU A 29 -17.16 0.10 7.86
N LYS A 30 -16.25 -0.51 7.08
CA LYS A 30 -14.98 -1.02 7.61
C LYS A 30 -14.24 0.09 8.33
N LEU A 31 -13.66 -0.25 9.47
CA LEU A 31 -12.91 0.70 10.28
C LEU A 31 -11.57 1.04 9.61
N PRO A 32 -11.13 2.31 9.68
CA PRO A 32 -9.80 2.70 9.25
C PRO A 32 -8.74 2.25 10.27
N ASN A 33 -7.60 1.79 9.79
CA ASN A 33 -6.40 1.69 10.60
C ASN A 33 -5.76 3.08 10.74
N THR A 34 -6.19 3.82 11.76
CA THR A 34 -5.79 5.23 11.95
C THR A 34 -4.29 5.39 12.10
N ALA A 35 -3.60 4.47 12.79
CA ALA A 35 -2.15 4.51 12.95
C ALA A 35 -1.41 4.45 11.59
N VAL A 36 -1.86 3.57 10.68
CA VAL A 36 -1.29 3.48 9.32
C VAL A 36 -1.56 4.76 8.54
N ILE A 37 -2.80 5.28 8.61
CA ILE A 37 -3.18 6.50 7.89
C ILE A 37 -2.38 7.71 8.38
N GLU A 38 -2.19 7.87 9.70
CA GLU A 38 -1.33 8.96 10.22
C GLU A 38 0.09 8.83 9.69
N LYS A 39 0.65 7.62 9.69
CA LYS A 39 2.01 7.42 9.16
C LYS A 39 2.07 7.71 7.65
N MET A 40 1.03 7.37 6.88
CA MET A 40 0.94 7.77 5.47
C MET A 40 0.94 9.30 5.31
N ARG A 41 0.27 10.07 6.20
CA ARG A 41 0.31 11.53 6.17
C ARG A 41 1.72 12.07 6.40
N LEU A 42 2.46 11.50 7.35
CA LEU A 42 3.87 11.86 7.57
C LEU A 42 4.72 11.63 6.30
N TYR A 43 4.52 10.51 5.59
CA TYR A 43 5.20 10.27 4.31
C TYR A 43 4.74 11.25 3.22
N LYS A 44 3.46 11.62 3.20
CA LYS A 44 2.92 12.63 2.27
C LYS A 44 3.57 14.00 2.49
N GLU A 45 3.73 14.43 3.74
CA GLU A 45 4.41 15.66 4.14
C GLU A 45 5.89 15.66 3.74
N LYS A 46 6.55 14.50 3.79
CA LYS A 46 7.91 14.29 3.26
C LYS A 46 8.00 14.31 1.72
N GLY A 47 6.89 14.55 1.02
CA GLY A 47 6.84 14.66 -0.45
C GLY A 47 6.71 13.33 -1.19
N TYR A 48 6.40 12.22 -0.49
CA TYR A 48 6.20 10.94 -1.16
C TYR A 48 4.97 10.98 -2.07
N ASN A 49 5.06 10.28 -3.19
CA ASN A 49 3.92 9.84 -3.95
C ASN A 49 3.29 8.63 -3.24
N ILE A 50 1.99 8.63 -3.00
CA ILE A 50 1.31 7.51 -2.32
C ILE A 50 0.39 6.81 -3.32
N VAL A 51 0.69 5.55 -3.62
CA VAL A 51 -0.11 4.70 -4.50
C VAL A 51 -0.70 3.58 -3.68
N ILE A 52 -2.03 3.52 -3.62
CA ILE A 52 -2.73 2.37 -3.06
C ILE A 52 -2.79 1.30 -4.14
N TYR A 53 -2.20 0.13 -3.90
CA TYR A 53 -2.25 -1.02 -4.81
C TYR A 53 -2.96 -2.19 -4.14
N THR A 54 -4.13 -2.56 -4.65
CA THR A 54 -5.05 -3.46 -3.93
C THR A 54 -5.46 -4.68 -4.75
N ALA A 55 -5.57 -5.82 -4.05
CA ALA A 55 -6.10 -7.09 -4.60
C ALA A 55 -7.62 -7.20 -4.41
N ARG A 56 -8.26 -6.10 -3.98
CA ARG A 56 -9.69 -6.03 -3.70
C ARG A 56 -10.50 -6.56 -4.88
N ARG A 57 -11.38 -7.51 -4.60
CA ARG A 57 -12.33 -8.10 -5.55
C ARG A 57 -11.70 -8.81 -6.75
N MET A 58 -10.37 -8.98 -6.80
CA MET A 58 -9.68 -9.73 -7.86
C MET A 58 -10.21 -11.15 -8.00
N ARG A 59 -10.37 -11.87 -6.88
CA ARG A 59 -10.96 -13.22 -6.88
C ARG A 59 -12.42 -13.24 -7.34
N THR A 60 -13.23 -12.27 -6.92
CA THR A 60 -14.66 -12.21 -7.28
C THR A 60 -14.88 -11.96 -8.77
N PHE A 61 -14.00 -11.19 -9.40
CA PHE A 61 -14.09 -10.82 -10.81
C PHE A 61 -13.12 -11.61 -11.69
N ASN A 62 -12.60 -12.76 -11.23
CA ASN A 62 -11.66 -13.59 -12.02
C ASN A 62 -10.48 -12.80 -12.62
N ASN A 63 -9.95 -11.84 -11.86
CA ASN A 63 -8.89 -10.92 -12.26
C ASN A 63 -9.24 -9.96 -13.42
N ASP A 64 -10.52 -9.75 -13.74
CA ASP A 64 -10.97 -8.71 -14.68
C ASP A 64 -10.92 -7.32 -14.02
N GLU A 65 -9.79 -6.63 -14.20
CA GLU A 65 -9.56 -5.29 -13.68
C GLU A 65 -10.58 -4.26 -14.19
N ALA A 66 -11.03 -4.37 -15.45
CA ALA A 66 -11.98 -3.41 -16.02
C ALA A 66 -13.33 -3.50 -15.32
N SER A 67 -13.82 -4.73 -15.09
CA SER A 67 -15.04 -4.96 -14.33
C SER A 67 -14.90 -4.53 -12.86
N ILE A 68 -13.74 -4.72 -12.23
CA ILE A 68 -13.49 -4.25 -10.87
C ILE A 68 -13.57 -2.73 -10.81
N VAL A 69 -12.91 -2.02 -11.72
CA VAL A 69 -12.95 -0.56 -11.77
C VAL A 69 -14.39 -0.07 -11.93
N ALA A 70 -15.13 -0.65 -12.90
CA ALA A 70 -16.50 -0.24 -13.18
C ALA A 70 -17.48 -0.44 -12.01
N ASN A 71 -17.26 -1.45 -11.15
CA ASN A 71 -18.19 -1.81 -10.09
C ASN A 71 -17.74 -1.40 -8.68
N ILE A 72 -16.43 -1.27 -8.44
CA ILE A 72 -15.84 -1.20 -7.09
C ILE A 72 -15.07 0.11 -6.86
N ALA A 73 -14.58 0.78 -7.90
CA ALA A 73 -13.76 1.98 -7.73
C ALA A 73 -14.48 3.07 -6.95
N ASP A 74 -15.76 3.34 -7.25
CA ASP A 74 -16.52 4.41 -6.61
C ASP A 74 -16.68 4.21 -5.10
N VAL A 75 -17.08 3.01 -4.67
CA VAL A 75 -17.23 2.73 -3.23
C VAL A 75 -15.89 2.78 -2.50
N THR A 76 -14.80 2.34 -3.16
CA THR A 76 -13.45 2.43 -2.60
C THR A 76 -13.00 3.89 -2.46
N LEU A 77 -13.19 4.72 -3.48
CA LEU A 77 -12.86 6.14 -3.44
C LEU A 77 -13.68 6.89 -2.40
N GLN A 78 -14.97 6.59 -2.28
CA GLN A 78 -15.83 7.19 -1.25
C GLN A 78 -15.34 6.84 0.16
N TRP A 79 -14.97 5.58 0.41
CA TRP A 79 -14.41 5.18 1.71
C TRP A 79 -13.09 5.90 2.02
N LEU A 80 -12.16 5.93 1.06
CA LEU A 80 -10.88 6.63 1.22
C LEU A 80 -11.06 8.12 1.53
N ARG A 81 -11.98 8.79 0.83
CA ARG A 81 -12.32 10.20 1.06
C ARG A 81 -12.99 10.40 2.42
N LYS A 82 -13.96 9.56 2.78
CA LYS A 82 -14.66 9.60 4.08
C LYS A 82 -13.69 9.53 5.26
N HIS A 83 -12.63 8.73 5.14
CA HIS A 83 -11.63 8.54 6.19
C HIS A 83 -10.39 9.42 6.05
N ASN A 84 -10.39 10.39 5.11
CA ASN A 84 -9.28 11.31 4.85
C ASN A 84 -7.93 10.57 4.68
N VAL A 85 -7.94 9.47 3.91
CA VAL A 85 -6.73 8.72 3.59
C VAL A 85 -5.93 9.50 2.54
N PRO A 86 -4.64 9.78 2.75
CA PRO A 86 -3.82 10.47 1.74
C PRO A 86 -3.42 9.48 0.63
N PHE A 87 -3.71 9.80 -0.62
CA PHE A 87 -3.23 9.05 -1.78
C PHE A 87 -3.16 9.93 -3.02
N ASP A 88 -2.25 9.62 -3.93
CA ASP A 88 -2.12 10.22 -5.27
C ASP A 88 -2.69 9.32 -6.36
N GLY A 89 -2.71 8.00 -6.12
CA GLY A 89 -3.23 7.02 -7.05
C GLY A 89 -3.86 5.83 -6.35
N LEU A 90 -4.87 5.26 -7.01
CA LEU A 90 -5.50 3.99 -6.64
C LEU A 90 -5.36 3.04 -7.84
N LYS A 91 -4.71 1.90 -7.61
CA LYS A 91 -4.48 0.87 -8.61
C LYS A 91 -5.10 -0.45 -8.16
N PHE A 92 -5.97 -1.00 -9.00
CA PHE A 92 -6.44 -2.37 -8.90
C PHE A 92 -5.49 -3.31 -9.66
N GLY A 93 -5.73 -4.62 -9.61
CA GLY A 93 -4.90 -5.59 -10.35
C GLY A 93 -3.83 -6.31 -9.53
N LYS A 94 -3.70 -6.04 -8.23
CA LYS A 94 -2.74 -6.78 -7.39
C LYS A 94 -3.15 -8.26 -7.32
N PRO A 95 -2.27 -9.22 -7.70
CA PRO A 95 -2.63 -10.64 -7.65
C PRO A 95 -3.06 -11.06 -6.25
N TYR A 96 -4.20 -11.72 -6.11
CA TYR A 96 -4.68 -12.16 -4.80
C TYR A 96 -4.01 -13.46 -4.38
N ALA A 97 -3.05 -13.38 -3.45
CA ALA A 97 -2.34 -14.52 -2.89
C ALA A 97 -3.20 -15.28 -1.84
N GLU A 98 -4.32 -15.88 -2.24
CA GLU A 98 -5.15 -16.70 -1.35
C GLU A 98 -4.39 -17.96 -0.93
N ASN A 99 -4.09 -18.10 0.36
CA ASN A 99 -3.23 -19.17 0.91
C ASN A 99 -1.77 -19.15 0.41
N ALA A 100 -1.29 -17.99 -0.03
CA ALA A 100 0.09 -17.77 -0.44
C ALA A 100 0.61 -16.44 0.17
N PHE A 101 1.76 -15.97 -0.30
CA PHE A 101 2.41 -14.77 0.21
C PHE A 101 3.16 -14.03 -0.91
N TYR A 102 3.48 -12.76 -0.68
CA TYR A 102 4.36 -11.98 -1.55
C TYR A 102 5.80 -12.15 -1.06
N VAL A 103 6.74 -12.22 -2.01
CA VAL A 103 8.18 -12.18 -1.76
C VAL A 103 8.72 -11.02 -2.60
N ASP A 104 9.28 -10.01 -1.95
CA ASP A 104 9.69 -8.74 -2.57
C ASP A 104 10.81 -8.12 -1.73
N ASP A 105 11.88 -7.66 -2.37
CA ASP A 105 13.06 -7.11 -1.70
C ASP A 105 12.82 -5.73 -1.07
N ARG A 106 11.74 -5.03 -1.47
CA ARG A 106 11.35 -3.70 -0.98
C ARG A 106 10.02 -3.69 -0.24
N CYS A 107 9.62 -4.83 0.34
CA CYS A 107 8.40 -4.92 1.14
C CYS A 107 8.65 -4.95 2.64
N ILE A 108 7.69 -4.40 3.39
CA ILE A 108 7.60 -4.50 4.85
C ILE A 108 6.15 -4.75 5.24
N ARG A 109 5.92 -5.43 6.36
CA ARG A 109 4.59 -5.70 6.92
C ARG A 109 3.97 -4.42 7.53
N PRO A 110 2.64 -4.34 7.70
CA PRO A 110 2.01 -3.16 8.31
C PRO A 110 2.52 -2.81 9.72
N ASN A 111 2.87 -3.81 10.54
CA ASN A 111 3.44 -3.57 11.86
C ASN A 111 4.87 -3.01 11.79
N GLU A 112 5.73 -3.56 10.92
CA GLU A 112 7.06 -3.01 10.64
C GLU A 112 6.96 -1.59 10.08
N PHE A 113 5.98 -1.35 9.20
CA PHE A 113 5.70 -0.01 8.70
C PHE A 113 5.37 0.94 9.83
N LEU A 114 4.67 0.53 10.89
CA LEU A 114 4.35 1.39 12.05
C LEU A 114 5.51 1.59 13.01
N GLU A 115 6.27 0.53 13.29
CA GLU A 115 7.31 0.50 14.33
C GLU A 115 8.65 1.09 13.85
N LEU A 116 9.01 0.89 12.59
CA LEU A 116 10.33 1.27 12.08
C LEU A 116 10.39 2.72 11.59
N SER A 117 11.57 3.32 11.73
CA SER A 117 11.89 4.59 11.08
C SER A 117 12.18 4.38 9.59
N GLU A 118 12.09 5.44 8.79
CA GLU A 118 12.44 5.40 7.36
C GLU A 118 13.87 4.89 7.14
N ALA A 119 14.83 5.36 7.94
CA ALA A 119 16.22 4.91 7.86
C ALA A 119 16.36 3.41 8.21
N ALA A 120 15.64 2.94 9.24
CA ALA A 120 15.66 1.52 9.60
C ALA A 120 15.06 0.65 8.48
N ILE A 121 14.00 1.10 7.82
CA ILE A 121 13.41 0.40 6.67
C ILE A 121 14.41 0.28 5.52
N PHE A 122 15.09 1.38 5.14
CA PHE A 122 16.08 1.32 4.08
C PHE A 122 17.28 0.44 4.43
N ASN A 123 17.75 0.48 5.68
CA ASN A 123 18.82 -0.40 6.13
C ASN A 123 18.44 -1.90 6.05
N LEU A 124 17.18 -2.26 6.30
CA LEU A 124 16.71 -3.65 6.12
C LEU A 124 16.83 -4.10 4.67
N PHE A 125 16.52 -3.23 3.71
CA PHE A 125 16.61 -3.55 2.29
C PHE A 125 18.06 -3.68 1.83
N ASP A 126 18.93 -2.77 2.28
CA ASP A 126 20.35 -2.79 1.93
C ASP A 126 21.02 -4.07 2.46
N ALA A 127 20.76 -4.43 3.73
CA ALA A 127 21.27 -5.66 4.33
C ALA A 127 20.81 -6.92 3.57
N ASN A 128 19.53 -6.99 3.21
CA ASN A 128 18.98 -8.10 2.42
C ASN A 128 19.68 -8.22 1.06
N SER A 129 19.93 -7.09 0.38
CA SER A 129 20.61 -7.10 -0.92
C SER A 129 22.04 -7.61 -0.84
N GLU A 130 22.78 -7.24 0.21
CA GLU A 130 24.14 -7.72 0.42
C GLU A 130 24.20 -9.22 0.71
N ASP A 131 23.25 -9.73 1.51
CA ASP A 131 23.21 -11.14 1.87
C ASP A 131 22.88 -12.01 0.66
N LEU A 132 21.95 -11.57 -0.20
CA LEU A 132 21.63 -12.24 -1.46
C LEU A 132 22.82 -12.28 -2.42
N CYS A 133 23.63 -11.22 -2.50
CA CYS A 133 24.84 -11.19 -3.33
C CYS A 133 25.96 -12.13 -2.84
N LYS A 134 25.89 -12.60 -1.59
CA LYS A 134 26.88 -13.51 -0.98
C LYS A 134 26.44 -14.98 -1.00
N MET A 135 25.23 -15.27 -1.49
CA MET A 135 24.76 -16.64 -1.65
C MET A 135 25.42 -17.32 -2.86
N PRO A 136 25.79 -18.61 -2.74
CA PRO A 136 26.49 -19.37 -3.78
C PRO A 136 25.64 -19.67 -5.01
#